data_AF-A0A1G8UNW1-F1
#
_entry.id   AF-A0A1G8UNW1-F1
#
_cell.length_a   1.000
_cell.length_b   1.000
_cell.length_c   1.000
_cell.angle_alpha   90.00
_cell.angle_beta   90.00
_cell.angle_gamma   90.00
#
_symmetry.space_group_name_H-M   'P 1'
#
loop_
_entity.id
_entity.type
_entity.pdbx_description
1 polymer ?
#
loop_
_entity_poly.entity_id
_entity_poly.type
_entity_poly.pdbx_seq_one_letter_code
_entity_poly.pdbx_strand_id
1 'polypeptide(L)'
;MTTAPSRFHIGLYLVSVTGLSGLAIGLSYAVFAAGLTDGVESFLTDPSGTVLGNPVGVLGIAGVFGTLFCLFVAVIVGGARYADQNRQRK
;
A
#
# COMPACT_ATOMS: atom_id res chain seq x y z
N MET A 1 -11.57 12.65 -33.22
CA MET A 1 -10.10 12.77 -33.21
C MET A 1 -9.61 12.16 -31.90
N THR A 2 -9.24 10.87 -31.92
CA THR A 2 -8.80 10.12 -30.74
C THR A 2 -7.31 10.37 -30.52
N THR A 3 -6.96 11.23 -29.57
CA THR A 3 -5.57 11.41 -29.14
C THR A 3 -5.11 10.15 -28.43
N ALA A 4 -4.26 9.38 -29.11
CA ALA A 4 -3.62 8.21 -28.52
C ALA A 4 -2.87 8.63 -27.24
N PRO A 5 -3.02 7.92 -26.11
CA PRO A 5 -2.27 8.24 -24.89
C PRO A 5 -0.77 8.19 -25.21
N SER A 6 -0.05 9.27 -24.89
CA SER A 6 1.38 9.32 -25.19
C SER A 6 2.10 8.20 -24.43
N ARG A 7 3.04 7.53 -25.10
CA ARG A 7 3.78 6.36 -24.57
C ARG A 7 4.38 6.60 -23.18
N PHE A 8 4.67 7.86 -22.86
CA PHE A 8 5.15 8.31 -21.56
C PHE A 8 4.13 8.09 -20.42
N HIS A 9 2.84 8.37 -20.64
CA HIS A 9 1.80 8.19 -19.63
C HIS A 9 1.53 6.71 -19.33
N ILE A 10 1.59 5.87 -20.36
CA ILE A 10 1.50 4.41 -20.20
C ILE A 10 2.70 3.87 -19.43
N GLY A 11 3.91 4.36 -19.73
CA GLY A 11 5.12 4.00 -18.99
C GLY A 11 5.03 4.38 -17.51
N LEU A 12 4.60 5.60 -17.20
CA LEU A 12 4.44 6.06 -15.82
C LEU A 12 3.40 5.24 -15.04
N TYR A 13 2.28 4.91 -15.68
CA TYR A 13 1.23 4.08 -15.09
C TYR A 13 1.75 2.67 -14.78
N LEU A 14 2.42 2.03 -15.74
CA LEU A 14 2.98 0.69 -15.55
C LEU A 14 4.05 0.66 -14.46
N VAL A 15 4.93 1.66 -14.40
CA VAL A 15 5.93 1.78 -13.33
C VAL A 15 5.26 1.96 -11.97
N SER A 16 4.21 2.79 -11.90
CA SER A 16 3.47 3.02 -10.65
C SER A 16 2.77 1.75 -10.16
N VAL A 17 2.08 1.03 -11.06
CA VAL A 17 1.39 -0.23 -10.73
C VAL A 17 2.38 -1.32 -10.36
N THR A 18 3.47 -1.47 -11.13
CA THR A 18 4.49 -2.49 -10.87
C THR A 18 5.24 -2.21 -9.57
N GLY A 19 5.59 -0.94 -9.32
CA GLY A 19 6.21 -0.51 -8.07
C GLY A 19 5.29 -0.74 -6.87
N LEU A 20 4.00 -0.39 -6.99
CA LEU A 20 3.01 -0.63 -5.95
C LEU A 20 2.83 -2.13 -5.68
N SER A 21 2.79 -2.95 -6.74
CA SER A 21 2.63 -4.40 -6.63
C SER A 21 3.85 -5.04 -5.97
N GLY A 22 5.06 -4.68 -6.39
CA GLY A 22 6.31 -5.17 -5.79
C GLY A 22 6.43 -4.76 -4.32
N LEU A 23 5.99 -3.56 -3.97
CA LEU A 23 6.05 -3.06 -2.60
C LEU A 23 4.97 -3.70 -1.72
N ALA A 24 3.77 -3.97 -2.24
CA ALA A 24 2.74 -4.75 -1.54
C ALA A 24 3.17 -6.20 -1.30
N ILE A 25 3.80 -6.84 -2.29
CA ILE A 25 4.38 -8.18 -2.16
C ILE A 25 5.50 -8.17 -1.12
N GLY A 26 6.40 -7.19 -1.18
CA GLY A 26 7.49 -7.02 -0.22
C GLY A 26 7.01 -6.83 1.22
N LEU A 27 5.95 -6.04 1.42
CA LEU A 27 5.31 -5.87 2.74
C LEU A 27 4.64 -7.15 3.23
N SER A 28 3.92 -7.87 2.35
CA SER A 28 3.34 -9.17 2.69
C SER A 28 4.41 -10.19 3.09
N TYR A 29 5.53 -10.21 2.37
CA TYR A 29 6.67 -11.06 2.69
C TYR A 29 7.36 -10.64 4.00
N ALA A 30 7.52 -9.34 4.25
CA ALA A 30 8.09 -8.84 5.50
C ALA A 30 7.24 -9.21 6.71
N VAL A 31 5.91 -9.15 6.59
CA VAL A 31 4.95 -9.61 7.62
C VAL A 31 5.11 -11.10 7.90
N PHE A 32 5.22 -11.90 6.84
CA PHE A 32 5.43 -13.35 6.96
C PHE A 32 6.80 -13.68 7.57
N ALA A 33 7.88 -13.09 7.07
CA ALA A 33 9.25 -13.35 7.51
C ALA A 33 9.50 -12.89 8.96
N ALA A 34 8.82 -11.83 9.42
CA ALA A 34 8.91 -11.34 10.79
C ALA A 34 8.04 -12.14 11.79
N GLY A 35 7.35 -13.20 11.35
CA GLY A 35 6.46 -13.99 12.22
C GLY A 35 5.26 -13.20 12.75
N LEU A 36 4.90 -12.10 12.07
CA LEU A 36 3.83 -11.22 12.53
C LEU A 36 2.44 -11.83 12.31
N THR A 37 2.31 -12.91 11.52
CA THR A 37 1.05 -13.63 11.31
C THR A 37 0.46 -14.19 12.61
N ASP A 38 1.30 -14.81 13.44
CA ASP A 38 0.87 -15.36 14.74
C ASP A 38 0.51 -14.22 15.70
N GLY A 39 1.23 -13.10 15.60
CA GLY A 39 0.93 -11.87 16.33
C GLY A 39 -0.41 -11.25 15.91
N VAL A 40 -0.77 -11.30 14.62
CA VAL A 40 -2.07 -10.82 14.13
C VAL A 40 -3.22 -11.70 14.63
N GLU A 41 -3.09 -13.02 14.57
CA GLU A 41 -4.11 -13.95 15.05
C GLU A 41 -4.32 -13.83 16.58
N SER A 42 -3.22 -13.73 17.33
CA SER A 42 -3.23 -13.44 18.76
C SER A 42 -3.90 -12.09 19.05
N PHE A 43 -3.57 -11.04 18.29
CA PHE A 43 -4.14 -9.71 18.47
C PHE A 43 -5.65 -9.67 18.20
N LEU A 44 -6.13 -10.41 17.22
CA LEU A 44 -7.57 -10.51 16.93
C LEU A 44 -8.34 -11.25 18.03
N THR A 45 -7.66 -12.15 18.77
CA THR A 45 -8.27 -12.97 19.81
C THR A 45 -8.22 -12.30 21.19
N ASP A 46 -7.07 -11.75 21.57
CA ASP A 46 -6.86 -10.94 22.78
C ASP A 46 -5.91 -9.77 22.50
N PRO A 47 -6.45 -8.60 22.09
CA PRO A 47 -5.63 -7.45 21.73
C PRO A 47 -4.88 -6.89 22.95
N SER A 48 -5.50 -6.88 24.13
CA SER A 48 -4.86 -6.38 25.37
C SER A 48 -3.68 -7.26 25.80
N GLY A 49 -3.85 -8.58 25.82
CA GLY A 49 -2.79 -9.52 26.16
C GLY A 49 -1.65 -9.51 25.16
N THR A 50 -1.97 -9.34 23.87
CA THR A 50 -0.96 -9.29 22.80
C THR A 50 -0.11 -8.03 22.86
N VAL A 51 -0.71 -6.86 23.15
CA VAL A 51 0.04 -5.60 23.30
C VAL A 51 0.99 -5.66 24.50
N LEU A 52 0.56 -6.26 25.61
CA LEU A 52 1.39 -6.39 26.80
C LEU A 52 2.49 -7.45 26.64
N GLY A 53 2.20 -8.55 25.94
CA GLY A 53 3.16 -9.66 25.72
C GLY A 53 4.16 -9.40 24.59
N ASN A 54 3.78 -8.65 23.56
CA ASN A 54 4.65 -8.35 22.41
C ASN A 54 4.36 -6.95 21.80
N PRO A 55 4.74 -5.86 22.48
CA PRO A 55 4.48 -4.51 22.01
C PRO A 55 5.21 -4.16 20.71
N VAL A 56 6.41 -4.70 20.51
CA VAL A 56 7.22 -4.44 19.30
C VAL A 56 6.58 -5.08 18.07
N GLY A 57 6.05 -6.31 18.19
CA GLY A 57 5.31 -6.97 17.11
C GLY A 57 4.06 -6.19 16.71
N VAL A 58 3.30 -5.67 17.68
CA VAL A 58 2.10 -4.86 17.42
C VAL A 58 2.46 -3.54 16.73
N LEU A 59 3.53 -2.86 17.16
CA LEU A 59 4.02 -1.65 16.47
C LEU A 59 4.49 -1.95 15.04
N GLY A 60 5.12 -3.10 14.82
CA GLY A 60 5.50 -3.57 13.48
C GLY A 60 4.28 -3.76 12.58
N ILE A 61 3.24 -4.44 13.08
CA ILE A 61 1.96 -4.61 12.36
C ILE A 61 1.35 -3.26 12.04
N ALA A 62 1.21 -2.37 13.03
CA ALA A 62 0.65 -1.04 12.84
C ALA A 62 1.44 -0.21 11.80
N GLY A 63 2.77 -0.29 11.82
CA GLY A 63 3.64 0.39 10.85
C GLY A 63 3.46 -0.14 9.42
N VAL A 64 3.37 -1.46 9.25
CA VAL A 64 3.13 -2.11 7.95
C VAL A 64 1.77 -1.66 7.38
N PHE A 65 0.69 -1.81 8.16
CA PHE A 65 -0.66 -1.43 7.71
C PHE A 65 -0.78 0.08 7.46
N GLY A 66 -0.18 0.91 8.32
CA GLY A 66 -0.14 2.36 8.13
C GLY A 66 0.61 2.76 6.85
N THR A 67 1.73 2.11 6.55
CA THR A 67 2.49 2.35 5.32
C THR A 67 1.68 1.98 4.08
N LEU A 68 1.04 0.80 4.09
CA LEU A 68 0.15 0.37 3.01
C LEU A 68 -1.01 1.35 2.78
N PHE A 69 -1.63 1.83 3.86
CA PHE A 69 -2.71 2.82 3.78
C PHE A 69 -2.23 4.14 3.17
N CYS A 70 -1.09 4.67 3.61
CA CYS A 70 -0.49 5.88 3.04
C CYS A 70 -0.20 5.74 1.54
N LEU A 71 0.33 4.59 1.12
CA LEU A 71 0.58 4.30 -0.30
C LEU A 71 -0.71 4.22 -1.11
N PHE A 72 -1.73 3.56 -0.58
CA PHE A 72 -3.04 3.49 -1.21
C PHE A 72 -3.64 4.89 -1.41
N VAL A 73 -3.58 5.73 -0.39
CA VAL A 73 -4.02 7.14 -0.49
C VAL A 73 -3.20 7.91 -1.52
N ALA A 74 -1.87 7.75 -1.55
CA ALA A 74 -1.01 8.41 -2.52
C ALA A 74 -1.37 8.03 -3.97
N VAL A 75 -1.71 6.75 -4.22
CA VAL A 75 -2.17 6.27 -5.52
C VAL A 75 -3.52 6.88 -5.89
N ILE A 76 -4.48 6.93 -4.95
CA ILE A 76 -5.79 7.55 -5.19
C ILE A 76 -5.63 9.04 -5.51
N VAL A 77 -4.87 9.78 -4.71
CA VAL A 77 -4.66 11.22 -4.90
C VAL A 77 -3.93 11.49 -6.21
N GLY A 78 -2.89 10.71 -6.52
CA GLY A 78 -2.17 10.78 -7.79
C GLY A 78 -3.09 10.51 -8.98
N GLY A 79 -3.91 9.46 -8.90
CA GLY A 79 -4.90 9.10 -9.91
C GLY A 79 -5.98 10.17 -10.10
N ALA A 80 -6.52 10.73 -9.01
CA ALA A 80 -7.52 11.79 -9.05
C ALA A 80 -6.98 13.07 -9.69
N ARG A 81 -5.76 13.49 -9.33
CA ARG A 81 -5.11 14.65 -9.95
C ARG A 81 -4.85 14.43 -11.44
N TYR A 82 -4.45 13.21 -11.81
CA TYR A 82 -4.24 12.86 -13.21
C TYR A 82 -5.55 12.88 -14.02
N ALA A 83 -6.66 12.41 -13.43
CA ALA A 83 -7.97 12.46 -14.07
C ALA A 83 -8.46 13.90 -14.29
N ASP A 84 -8.25 14.79 -13.32
CA ASP A 84 -8.67 16.20 -13.41
C ASP A 84 -7.88 16.99 -14.47
N GLN A 85 -6.56 16.78 -14.55
CA GLN A 85 -5.71 17.37 -15.60
C GLN A 85 -6.15 16.95 -17.01
N ASN A 86 -6.56 15.69 -17.19
CA ASN A 86 -7.07 15.21 -18.47
C ASN A 86 -8.47 15.76 -18.81
N ARG A 87 -9.24 16.18 -17.80
CA ARG A 87 -10.56 16.79 -18.00
C ARG A 87 -10.46 18.24 -18.47
N GLN A 88 -9.49 19.01 -17.96
CA GLN A 88 -9.28 20.41 -18.37
C GLN A 88 -8.61 20.56 -19.74
N ARG A 89 -8.04 19.48 -20.30
CA ARG A 89 -7.45 19.47 -21.65
C ARG A 89 -8.46 19.15 -22.77
N LYS A 90 -9.72 18.86 -22.44
CA LYS A 90 -10.82 18.66 -23.38
C LYS A 90 -11.69 19.90 -23.47
#